data_AF-A0A0F8AYJ6-F1
#
_entry.id   AF-A0A0F8AYJ6-F1
#
_cell.length_a   1.000
_cell.length_b   1.000
_cell.length_c   1.000
_cell.angle_alpha   90.00
_cell.angle_beta   90.00
_cell.angle_gamma   90.00
#
_symmetry.space_group_name_H-M   'P 1'
#
loop_
_entity.id
_entity.type
_entity.pdbx_description
1 polymer ?
#
loop_
_entity_poly.entity_id
_entity_poly.type
_entity_poly.pdbx_seq_one_letter_code
_entity_poly.pdbx_strand_id
1 'polypeptide(L)'
;MPNYGYQYVVGETYRSSSDPEKDEFQGWLNGPIDNGIRNSGGIRAIVNSTTGEREFLVFVSSQERGGPQNPWEDVINREEGIVRYWGDAKARDNPNPENANGNSWVKNDYCETYAQDARKDAPPVLLFEKPRSGEVTFQGVCILTEISIERYKDGDDTVVNYLFNLAILDVDTVDLEWIHRKSRTGVDVGGPDAWNEWVDSGRVRRYSIYRNQIRSKDAQLPDADYQPLLDDIRSQLDNPKKGEKMEFLVQYLLETLPNFSQLEQTPTSGDRGVDLEGRIDLLPDAPLGSTDTGIEFKAQVKNKGSSVSGKELSRLASRVEDGEIGLFFTTSHYTRQAQEENLAAYPVRLFSGGDIVKLLAQTELVDDRTLADRVVKDIETEVSES
;
A
#
# COMPACT_ATOMS: atom_id res chain seq x y z
N MET A 1 1.84 -29.51 25.52
CA MET A 1 1.90 -28.40 24.55
C MET A 1 0.68 -27.54 24.78
N PRO A 2 0.76 -26.21 24.65
CA PRO A 2 -0.44 -25.37 24.73
C PRO A 2 -1.48 -25.84 23.70
N ASN A 3 -2.76 -25.76 24.07
CA ASN A 3 -3.89 -26.20 23.22
C ASN A 3 -4.32 -25.10 22.22
N TYR A 4 -3.38 -24.29 21.77
CA TYR A 4 -3.60 -23.13 20.91
C TYR A 4 -2.44 -22.98 19.90
N GLY A 5 -2.68 -22.22 18.83
CA GLY A 5 -1.72 -21.99 17.75
C GLY A 5 -0.47 -21.19 18.18
N TYR A 6 0.43 -20.94 17.23
CA TYR A 6 1.65 -20.17 17.49
C TYR A 6 1.49 -18.68 17.16
N GLN A 7 0.78 -18.36 16.08
CA GLN A 7 0.67 -17.01 15.55
C GLN A 7 -0.64 -16.82 14.77
N TYR A 8 -1.06 -15.57 14.65
CA TYR A 8 -1.99 -15.13 13.62
C TYR A 8 -1.22 -14.58 12.42
N VAL A 9 -1.72 -14.83 11.21
CA VAL A 9 -1.16 -14.39 9.94
C VAL A 9 -2.19 -13.50 9.26
N VAL A 10 -1.77 -12.33 8.82
CA VAL A 10 -2.67 -11.36 8.17
C VAL A 10 -3.22 -11.95 6.87
N GLY A 11 -4.55 -11.98 6.75
CA GLY A 11 -5.26 -12.55 5.60
C GLY A 11 -5.69 -14.00 5.75
N GLU A 12 -5.12 -14.72 6.72
CA GLU A 12 -5.52 -16.10 6.99
C GLU A 12 -6.85 -16.16 7.72
N THR A 13 -7.60 -17.24 7.43
CA THR A 13 -8.91 -17.50 8.01
C THR A 13 -8.82 -18.66 9.00
N TYR A 14 -9.41 -18.43 10.17
CA TYR A 14 -9.37 -19.29 11.34
C TYR A 14 -10.78 -19.75 11.69
N ARG A 15 -10.87 -20.96 12.26
CA ARG A 15 -12.14 -21.51 12.73
C ARG A 15 -12.62 -20.78 13.97
N SER A 16 -13.83 -20.23 13.91
CA SER A 16 -14.55 -19.74 15.10
C SER A 16 -15.59 -20.77 15.52
N SER A 17 -15.41 -21.40 16.68
CA SER A 17 -16.25 -22.51 17.14
C SER A 17 -16.72 -22.32 18.58
N SER A 18 -17.89 -22.90 18.91
CA SER A 18 -18.31 -23.07 20.29
C SER A 18 -17.58 -24.22 21.01
N ASP A 19 -16.88 -25.07 20.25
CA ASP A 19 -16.03 -26.14 20.77
C ASP A 19 -14.62 -25.59 21.04
N PRO A 20 -14.21 -25.39 22.31
CA PRO A 20 -12.95 -24.70 22.63
C PRO A 20 -11.70 -25.39 22.08
N GLU A 21 -11.73 -26.71 21.90
CA GLU A 21 -10.58 -27.46 21.34
C GLU A 21 -10.40 -27.24 19.84
N LYS A 22 -11.45 -26.76 19.16
CA LYS A 22 -11.45 -26.46 17.72
C LYS A 22 -11.50 -24.96 17.44
N ASP A 23 -11.54 -24.13 18.46
CA ASP A 23 -11.73 -22.69 18.30
C ASP A 23 -10.37 -21.98 18.15
N GLU A 24 -10.05 -21.64 16.91
CA GLU A 24 -8.81 -20.97 16.50
C GLU A 24 -8.90 -19.44 16.64
N PHE A 25 -10.05 -18.94 17.10
CA PHE A 25 -10.27 -17.52 17.37
C PHE A 25 -10.27 -17.21 18.86
N GLN A 26 -11.39 -17.42 19.55
CA GLN A 26 -11.51 -17.08 20.95
C GLN A 26 -10.69 -18.07 21.80
N GLY A 27 -10.69 -19.37 21.47
CA GLY A 27 -9.89 -20.38 22.15
C GLY A 27 -8.40 -20.08 22.10
N TRP A 28 -7.88 -19.67 20.95
CA TRP A 28 -6.47 -19.27 20.81
C TRP A 28 -6.14 -17.98 21.56
N LEU A 29 -6.96 -16.94 21.42
CA LEU A 29 -6.77 -15.68 22.17
C LEU A 29 -6.85 -15.92 23.69
N ASN A 30 -7.78 -16.74 24.14
CA ASN A 30 -8.04 -16.99 25.55
C ASN A 30 -7.04 -17.97 26.19
N GLY A 31 -6.26 -18.71 25.38
CA GLY A 31 -5.40 -19.82 25.78
C GLY A 31 -5.00 -19.87 27.26
N PRO A 32 -3.94 -19.15 27.70
CA PRO A 32 -3.49 -19.13 29.09
C PRO A 32 -4.09 -17.97 29.91
N ILE A 33 -5.14 -17.30 29.44
CA ILE A 33 -5.69 -16.06 30.03
C ILE A 33 -6.96 -16.38 30.82
N ASP A 34 -6.97 -16.04 32.12
CA ASP A 34 -8.10 -16.31 33.01
C ASP A 34 -9.40 -15.58 32.60
N ASN A 35 -9.27 -14.35 32.09
CA ASN A 35 -10.38 -13.49 31.65
C ASN A 35 -10.22 -13.12 30.17
N GLY A 36 -10.22 -14.15 29.30
CA GLY A 36 -10.16 -13.96 27.86
C GLY A 36 -11.38 -13.21 27.26
N ILE A 37 -11.38 -13.03 25.94
CA ILE A 37 -12.44 -12.29 25.25
C ILE A 37 -13.80 -13.01 25.36
N ARG A 38 -14.87 -12.22 25.26
CA ARG A 38 -16.27 -12.70 25.15
C ARG A 38 -16.51 -13.37 23.79
N ASN A 39 -17.55 -14.19 23.69
CA ASN A 39 -17.91 -14.93 22.47
C ASN A 39 -18.73 -14.11 21.45
N SER A 40 -19.16 -12.90 21.80
CA SER A 40 -20.06 -12.05 21.02
C SER A 40 -19.70 -10.57 21.16
N GLY A 41 -20.23 -9.74 20.26
CA GLY A 41 -19.93 -8.32 20.17
C GLY A 41 -18.83 -8.02 19.15
N GLY A 42 -18.96 -6.86 18.49
CA GLY A 42 -17.98 -6.34 17.53
C GLY A 42 -16.73 -5.79 18.23
N ILE A 43 -16.90 -5.12 19.38
CA ILE A 43 -15.81 -4.61 20.20
C ILE A 43 -15.66 -5.49 21.44
N ARG A 44 -14.46 -6.03 21.64
CA ARG A 44 -14.08 -6.87 22.78
C ARG A 44 -12.75 -6.38 23.33
N ALA A 45 -12.35 -6.87 24.49
CA ALA A 45 -11.07 -6.55 25.10
C ALA A 45 -10.48 -7.75 25.81
N ILE A 46 -9.15 -7.81 25.85
CA ILE A 46 -8.39 -8.70 26.74
C ILE A 46 -7.94 -7.85 27.92
N VAL A 47 -8.36 -8.25 29.12
CA VAL A 47 -8.13 -7.48 30.35
C VAL A 47 -7.17 -8.24 31.24
N ASN A 48 -6.13 -7.55 31.71
CA ASN A 48 -5.21 -8.08 32.70
C ASN A 48 -5.95 -8.26 34.03
N SER A 49 -6.03 -9.50 34.52
CA SER A 49 -6.79 -9.83 35.73
C SER A 49 -6.21 -9.20 37.01
N THR A 50 -4.94 -8.80 36.99
CA THR A 50 -4.25 -8.21 38.14
C THR A 50 -4.39 -6.69 38.18
N THR A 51 -4.19 -6.02 37.03
CA THR A 51 -4.21 -4.55 36.96
C THR A 51 -5.57 -3.98 36.58
N GLY A 52 -6.42 -4.78 35.91
CA GLY A 52 -7.69 -4.32 35.34
C GLY A 52 -7.53 -3.53 34.03
N GLU A 53 -6.30 -3.38 33.54
CA GLU A 53 -5.99 -2.68 32.29
C GLU A 53 -6.42 -3.52 31.09
N ARG A 54 -6.90 -2.82 30.06
CA ARG A 54 -7.17 -3.43 28.75
C ARG A 54 -5.82 -3.50 28.04
N GLU A 55 -5.31 -4.71 27.88
CA GLU A 55 -4.01 -4.95 27.25
C GLU A 55 -4.13 -5.01 25.73
N PHE A 56 -5.29 -5.44 25.25
CA PHE A 56 -5.67 -5.44 23.84
C PHE A 56 -7.14 -5.11 23.67
N LEU A 57 -7.46 -4.40 22.61
CA LEU A 57 -8.79 -4.31 22.05
C LEU A 57 -8.89 -5.34 20.91
N VAL A 58 -10.06 -5.97 20.74
CA VAL A 58 -10.31 -6.93 19.67
C VAL A 58 -11.55 -6.49 18.92
N PHE A 59 -11.36 -6.07 17.67
CA PHE A 59 -12.42 -5.60 16.79
C PHE A 59 -12.80 -6.71 15.83
N VAL A 60 -14.09 -6.98 15.70
CA VAL A 60 -14.65 -8.01 14.83
C VAL A 60 -15.69 -7.34 13.94
N SER A 61 -15.35 -7.13 12.67
CA SER A 61 -16.30 -6.67 11.66
C SER A 61 -17.08 -7.86 11.08
N SER A 62 -18.32 -7.65 10.63
CA SER A 62 -19.14 -8.71 10.04
C SER A 62 -19.61 -8.35 8.64
N GLN A 63 -19.35 -9.23 7.67
CA GLN A 63 -19.80 -9.11 6.27
C GLN A 63 -21.22 -9.66 6.03
N GLU A 64 -22.07 -9.77 7.06
CA GLU A 64 -23.44 -10.30 6.89
C GLU A 64 -24.28 -9.32 6.05
N ARG A 65 -24.17 -9.48 4.72
CA ARG A 65 -24.89 -8.74 3.68
C ARG A 65 -26.39 -8.88 3.90
N GLY A 66 -27.07 -7.76 4.10
CA GLY A 66 -28.51 -7.75 4.29
C GLY A 66 -29.14 -6.37 4.11
N GLY A 67 -28.99 -5.75 2.94
CA GLY A 67 -29.78 -4.58 2.57
C GLY A 67 -29.12 -3.62 1.56
N PRO A 68 -29.87 -2.66 1.00
CA PRO A 68 -29.29 -1.57 0.19
C PRO A 68 -28.21 -0.82 1.00
N GLN A 69 -27.17 -0.32 0.33
CA GLN A 69 -25.99 0.37 0.90
C GLN A 69 -26.33 1.08 2.21
N ASN A 70 -25.97 0.43 3.32
CA ASN A 70 -26.20 0.95 4.64
C ASN A 70 -24.95 1.76 5.02
N PRO A 71 -25.05 3.02 5.47
CA PRO A 71 -23.88 3.81 5.93
C PRO A 71 -23.14 3.23 7.16
N TRP A 72 -23.50 2.00 7.57
CA TRP A 72 -23.13 1.25 8.78
C TRP A 72 -22.07 0.19 8.52
N GLU A 73 -21.50 0.13 7.32
CA GLU A 73 -20.49 -0.86 6.98
C GLU A 73 -19.12 -0.34 7.41
N ASP A 74 -18.43 -1.15 8.21
CA ASP A 74 -17.02 -0.92 8.47
C ASP A 74 -16.27 -0.99 7.14
N VAL A 75 -15.32 -0.08 6.94
CA VAL A 75 -14.47 -0.08 5.76
C VAL A 75 -13.09 -0.55 6.18
N ILE A 76 -12.66 -1.69 5.65
CA ILE A 76 -11.32 -2.23 5.83
C ILE A 76 -10.59 -2.12 4.49
N ASN A 77 -9.80 -1.06 4.31
CA ASN A 77 -8.92 -0.91 3.15
C ASN A 77 -7.53 -1.47 3.49
N ARG A 78 -7.32 -2.75 3.17
CA ARG A 78 -6.02 -3.41 3.35
C ARG A 78 -4.92 -2.86 2.43
N GLU A 79 -5.26 -2.31 1.28
CA GLU A 79 -4.26 -1.82 0.32
C GLU A 79 -3.54 -0.58 0.86
N GLU A 80 -4.29 0.28 1.56
CA GLU A 80 -3.81 1.51 2.19
C GLU A 80 -3.54 1.39 3.70
N GLY A 81 -3.91 0.26 4.30
CA GLY A 81 -3.80 0.03 5.75
C GLY A 81 -4.70 0.95 6.56
N ILE A 82 -5.88 1.30 6.05
CA ILE A 82 -6.84 2.22 6.67
C ILE A 82 -8.12 1.48 7.03
N VAL A 83 -8.63 1.72 8.23
CA VAL A 83 -9.89 1.14 8.71
C VAL A 83 -10.78 2.23 9.27
N ARG A 84 -12.07 2.16 8.93
CA ARG A 84 -13.15 2.94 9.54
C ARG A 84 -14.11 1.96 10.19
N TYR A 85 -14.16 1.95 11.51
CA TYR A 85 -14.93 0.98 12.29
C TYR A 85 -16.01 1.69 13.11
N TRP A 86 -17.26 1.23 13.01
CA TRP A 86 -18.38 1.79 13.74
C TRP A 86 -18.48 1.25 15.16
N GLY A 87 -18.78 2.13 16.11
CA GLY A 87 -19.00 1.80 17.51
C GLY A 87 -20.21 0.90 17.75
N ASP A 88 -20.38 0.43 18.99
CA ASP A 88 -21.44 -0.52 19.36
C ASP A 88 -22.75 0.13 19.85
N ALA A 89 -22.85 1.48 19.84
CA ALA A 89 -24.07 2.18 20.24
C ALA A 89 -25.25 1.97 19.28
N LYS A 90 -26.44 1.92 19.87
CA LYS A 90 -27.75 1.79 19.19
C LYS A 90 -28.69 2.90 19.66
N ALA A 91 -29.88 2.99 19.06
CA ALA A 91 -30.89 4.01 19.40
C ALA A 91 -31.21 4.10 20.90
N ARG A 92 -31.22 2.96 21.59
CA ARG A 92 -31.46 2.88 23.05
C ARG A 92 -30.38 3.58 23.89
N ASP A 93 -29.20 3.79 23.33
CA ASP A 93 -28.04 4.36 24.02
C ASP A 93 -28.02 5.90 23.91
N ASN A 94 -28.88 6.47 23.06
CA ASN A 94 -28.99 7.91 22.87
C ASN A 94 -29.34 8.67 24.17
N PRO A 95 -28.87 9.93 24.29
CA PRO A 95 -28.03 10.66 23.33
C PRO A 95 -26.52 10.38 23.50
N ASN A 96 -26.13 9.53 24.45
CA ASN A 96 -24.74 9.33 24.82
C ASN A 96 -24.20 7.99 24.28
N PRO A 97 -23.35 8.00 23.24
CA PRO A 97 -22.81 6.76 22.67
C PRO A 97 -21.93 5.97 23.65
N GLU A 98 -21.44 6.58 24.72
CA GLU A 98 -20.66 5.92 25.78
C GLU A 98 -21.51 5.01 26.69
N ASN A 99 -22.85 5.05 26.57
CA ASN A 99 -23.71 4.09 27.28
C ASN A 99 -23.48 2.64 26.78
N ALA A 100 -22.96 2.49 25.56
CA ALA A 100 -22.49 1.21 25.03
C ALA A 100 -21.08 0.90 25.55
N ASN A 101 -20.89 -0.32 26.05
CA ASN A 101 -19.66 -0.70 26.76
C ASN A 101 -18.42 -0.64 25.86
N GLY A 102 -18.51 -1.12 24.61
CA GLY A 102 -17.38 -1.12 23.68
C GLY A 102 -16.90 0.31 23.40
N ASN A 103 -17.84 1.20 23.09
CA ASN A 103 -17.58 2.63 22.92
C ASN A 103 -16.91 3.26 24.13
N SER A 104 -17.42 3.00 25.34
CA SER A 104 -16.83 3.52 26.57
C SER A 104 -15.39 3.05 26.75
N TRP A 105 -15.09 1.77 26.50
CA TRP A 105 -13.73 1.23 26.59
C TRP A 105 -12.78 1.91 25.62
N VAL A 106 -13.12 1.93 24.33
CA VAL A 106 -12.26 2.48 23.26
C VAL A 106 -12.01 3.96 23.49
N LYS A 107 -13.04 4.73 23.84
CA LYS A 107 -12.90 6.15 24.12
C LYS A 107 -12.02 6.41 25.32
N ASN A 108 -12.19 5.67 26.43
CA ASN A 108 -11.36 5.87 27.62
C ASN A 108 -9.90 5.52 27.34
N ASP A 109 -9.64 4.36 26.72
CA ASP A 109 -8.28 3.95 26.33
C ASP A 109 -7.63 4.98 25.40
N TYR A 110 -8.36 5.45 24.39
CA TYR A 110 -7.87 6.48 23.49
C TYR A 110 -7.52 7.78 24.20
N CYS A 111 -8.40 8.28 25.06
CA CYS A 111 -8.19 9.53 25.78
C CYS A 111 -7.04 9.47 26.79
N GLU A 112 -6.85 8.33 27.45
CA GLU A 112 -5.81 8.13 28.47
C GLU A 112 -4.45 7.79 27.86
N THR A 113 -4.41 7.16 26.68
CA THR A 113 -3.18 6.66 26.06
C THR A 113 -2.83 7.39 24.76
N TYR A 114 -3.50 7.04 23.66
CA TYR A 114 -3.26 7.56 22.30
C TYR A 114 -3.26 9.10 22.23
N ALA A 115 -4.25 9.75 22.84
CA ALA A 115 -4.39 11.21 22.84
C ALA A 115 -3.36 11.93 23.72
N GLN A 116 -2.76 11.24 24.70
CA GLN A 116 -1.72 11.77 25.59
C GLN A 116 -0.31 11.41 25.12
N ASP A 117 -0.18 10.72 23.99
CA ASP A 117 1.08 10.14 23.52
C ASP A 117 1.71 9.12 24.50
N ALA A 118 0.91 8.53 25.40
CA ALA A 118 1.35 7.48 26.32
C ALA A 118 1.34 6.11 25.60
N ARG A 119 2.16 5.99 24.55
CA ARG A 119 2.15 4.85 23.60
C ARG A 119 2.47 3.50 24.23
N LYS A 120 3.25 3.47 25.32
CA LYS A 120 3.59 2.24 26.06
C LYS A 120 2.41 1.61 26.77
N ASP A 121 1.44 2.44 27.16
CA ASP A 121 0.25 2.02 27.89
C ASP A 121 -0.94 1.79 26.94
N ALA A 122 -0.79 2.14 25.66
CA ALA A 122 -1.84 2.03 24.67
C ALA A 122 -2.12 0.55 24.31
N PRO A 123 -3.39 0.09 24.33
CA PRO A 123 -3.73 -1.25 23.89
C PRO A 123 -3.68 -1.35 22.36
N PRO A 124 -2.93 -2.31 21.78
CA PRO A 124 -3.07 -2.64 20.36
C PRO A 124 -4.49 -3.08 20.06
N VAL A 125 -4.96 -2.78 18.84
CA VAL A 125 -6.23 -3.32 18.33
C VAL A 125 -5.96 -4.52 17.44
N LEU A 126 -6.43 -5.70 17.81
CA LEU A 126 -6.43 -6.87 16.94
C LEU A 126 -7.70 -6.85 16.09
N LEU A 127 -7.55 -6.62 14.78
CA LEU A 127 -8.67 -6.53 13.87
C LEU A 127 -8.94 -7.87 13.20
N PHE A 128 -10.20 -8.27 13.24
CA PHE A 128 -10.74 -9.47 12.64
C PHE A 128 -11.97 -9.12 11.80
N GLU A 129 -12.20 -9.92 10.77
CA GLU A 129 -13.40 -9.84 9.93
C GLU A 129 -14.07 -11.21 9.91
N LYS A 130 -15.39 -11.24 10.02
CA LYS A 130 -16.19 -12.45 9.97
C LYS A 130 -16.82 -12.56 8.57
N PRO A 131 -16.17 -13.28 7.62
CA PRO A 131 -16.70 -13.40 6.26
C PRO A 131 -17.98 -14.23 6.20
N ARG A 132 -18.11 -15.23 7.08
CA ARG A 132 -19.30 -16.06 7.27
C ARG A 132 -19.34 -16.71 8.65
N SER A 133 -20.46 -17.32 9.00
CA SER A 133 -20.60 -18.04 10.27
C SER A 133 -19.57 -19.17 10.39
N GLY A 134 -18.90 -19.26 11.55
CA GLY A 134 -17.89 -20.28 11.84
C GLY A 134 -16.46 -19.94 11.42
N GLU A 135 -16.24 -18.80 10.77
CA GLU A 135 -14.93 -18.37 10.27
C GLU A 135 -14.61 -16.94 10.68
N VAL A 136 -13.33 -16.66 10.87
CA VAL A 136 -12.83 -15.32 11.11
C VAL A 136 -11.48 -15.12 10.41
N THR A 137 -11.32 -14.02 9.71
CA THR A 137 -10.08 -13.65 9.02
C THR A 137 -9.33 -12.62 9.86
N PHE A 138 -8.06 -12.86 10.15
CA PHE A 138 -7.22 -11.86 10.82
C PHE A 138 -6.83 -10.76 9.83
N GLN A 139 -7.13 -9.51 10.17
CA GLN A 139 -6.91 -8.34 9.31
C GLN A 139 -5.63 -7.58 9.65
N GLY A 140 -5.15 -7.71 10.89
CA GLY A 140 -3.88 -7.15 11.33
C GLY A 140 -3.93 -6.53 12.71
N VAL A 141 -2.77 -6.04 13.14
CA VAL A 141 -2.62 -5.20 14.34
C VAL A 141 -2.82 -3.75 13.94
N CYS A 142 -3.65 -3.03 14.66
CA CYS A 142 -3.95 -1.64 14.37
C CYS A 142 -3.64 -0.74 15.58
N ILE A 143 -3.43 0.54 15.27
CA ILE A 143 -3.47 1.65 16.23
C ILE A 143 -4.72 2.49 15.97
N LEU A 144 -5.28 3.10 17.01
CA LEU A 144 -6.30 4.13 16.87
C LEU A 144 -5.64 5.43 16.42
N THR A 145 -6.13 6.02 15.33
CA THR A 145 -5.62 7.30 14.81
C THR A 145 -6.52 8.46 15.12
N GLU A 146 -7.84 8.24 15.13
CA GLU A 146 -8.84 9.27 15.39
C GLU A 146 -10.16 8.63 15.84
N ILE A 147 -10.91 9.38 16.63
CA ILE A 147 -12.28 9.03 17.06
C ILE A 147 -13.18 10.23 16.78
N SER A 148 -14.29 10.02 16.04
CA SER A 148 -15.32 11.04 15.82
C SER A 148 -16.70 10.55 16.29
N ILE A 149 -17.58 11.49 16.63
CA ILE A 149 -18.99 11.20 16.93
C ILE A 149 -19.81 11.54 15.70
N GLU A 150 -20.56 10.56 15.20
CA GLU A 150 -21.42 10.72 14.04
C GLU A 150 -22.88 10.47 14.40
N ARG A 151 -23.77 11.04 13.59
CA ARG A 151 -25.22 10.85 13.69
C ARG A 151 -25.75 10.27 12.40
N TYR A 152 -26.68 9.35 12.51
CA TYR A 152 -27.30 8.75 11.35
C TYR A 152 -28.75 8.37 11.62
N LYS A 153 -29.49 8.12 10.54
CA LYS A 153 -30.88 7.69 10.60
C LYS A 153 -30.97 6.17 10.38
N ASP A 154 -31.57 5.46 11.32
CA ASP A 154 -31.89 4.01 11.27
C ASP A 154 -33.40 3.85 11.28
N GLY A 155 -34.01 3.61 10.11
CA GLY A 155 -35.47 3.68 9.97
C GLY A 155 -36.01 5.06 10.36
N ASP A 156 -36.79 5.12 11.43
CA ASP A 156 -37.34 6.37 11.99
C ASP A 156 -36.49 6.97 13.12
N ASP A 157 -35.53 6.21 13.65
CA ASP A 157 -34.68 6.63 14.76
C ASP A 157 -33.42 7.34 14.26
N THR A 158 -32.90 8.29 15.04
CA THR A 158 -31.56 8.85 14.83
C THR A 158 -30.64 8.32 15.90
N VAL A 159 -29.53 7.69 15.55
CA VAL A 159 -28.59 7.12 16.51
C VAL A 159 -27.29 7.93 16.50
N VAL A 160 -26.77 8.19 17.70
CA VAL A 160 -25.46 8.82 17.92
C VAL A 160 -24.46 7.71 18.21
N ASN A 161 -23.35 7.65 17.47
CA ASN A 161 -22.34 6.61 17.64
C ASN A 161 -20.92 7.14 17.40
N TYR A 162 -19.90 6.37 17.80
CA TYR A 162 -18.52 6.65 17.44
C TYR A 162 -18.16 6.03 16.09
N LEU A 163 -17.29 6.74 15.36
CA LEU A 163 -16.51 6.21 14.25
C LEU A 163 -15.05 6.19 14.67
N PHE A 164 -14.45 5.00 14.68
CA PHE A 164 -13.06 4.79 15.02
C PHE A 164 -12.24 4.65 13.74
N ASN A 165 -11.30 5.58 13.52
CA ASN A 165 -10.32 5.48 12.45
C ASN A 165 -9.09 4.74 12.98
N LEU A 166 -8.67 3.70 12.26
CA LEU A 166 -7.49 2.92 12.61
C LEU A 166 -6.50 2.85 11.45
N ALA A 167 -5.23 2.71 11.80
CA ALA A 167 -4.17 2.34 10.87
C ALA A 167 -3.74 0.90 11.14
N ILE A 168 -3.84 0.04 10.12
CA ILE A 168 -3.27 -1.31 10.14
C ILE A 168 -1.76 -1.15 10.04
N LEU A 169 -1.02 -1.70 11.00
CA LEU A 169 0.43 -1.67 11.02
C LEU A 169 1.02 -2.68 10.03
N ASP A 170 2.18 -2.36 9.47
CA ASP A 170 2.95 -3.20 8.55
C ASP A 170 3.51 -4.44 9.27
N VAL A 171 2.63 -5.43 9.48
CA VAL A 171 2.86 -6.65 10.24
C VAL A 171 2.24 -7.81 9.46
N ASP A 172 3.04 -8.83 9.15
CA ASP A 172 2.54 -10.03 8.46
C ASP A 172 2.00 -11.07 9.43
N THR A 173 2.65 -11.21 10.58
CA THR A 173 2.30 -12.19 11.61
C THR A 173 2.38 -11.62 13.01
N VAL A 174 1.60 -12.19 13.91
CA VAL A 174 1.53 -11.82 15.31
C VAL A 174 1.63 -13.06 16.17
N ASP A 175 2.68 -13.14 16.97
CA ASP A 175 2.87 -14.26 17.89
C ASP A 175 1.83 -14.24 19.01
N LEU A 176 1.16 -15.37 19.23
CA LEU A 176 0.20 -15.53 20.32
C LEU A 176 0.88 -15.37 21.69
N GLU A 177 2.16 -15.73 21.80
CA GLU A 177 2.93 -15.54 23.04
C GLU A 177 3.07 -14.06 23.41
N TRP A 178 3.17 -13.14 22.45
CA TRP A 178 3.16 -11.69 22.75
C TRP A 178 1.83 -11.27 23.37
N ILE A 179 0.72 -11.67 22.72
CA ILE A 179 -0.63 -11.40 23.20
C ILE A 179 -0.80 -11.96 24.62
N HIS A 180 -0.46 -13.23 24.82
CA HIS A 180 -0.61 -13.94 26.09
C HIS A 180 0.29 -13.41 27.20
N ARG A 181 1.53 -13.01 26.88
CA ARG A 181 2.46 -12.45 27.86
C ARG A 181 2.00 -11.07 28.32
N LYS A 182 1.76 -10.16 27.38
CA LYS A 182 1.30 -8.81 27.68
C LYS A 182 -0.02 -8.88 28.47
N SER A 183 -0.97 -9.72 28.04
CA SER A 183 -2.25 -9.90 28.73
C SER A 183 -2.18 -10.38 30.18
N ARG A 184 -1.16 -11.20 30.53
CA ARG A 184 -1.00 -11.75 31.89
C ARG A 184 -0.12 -10.90 32.79
N THR A 185 0.80 -10.13 32.20
CA THR A 185 1.91 -9.52 32.95
C THR A 185 2.02 -8.00 32.77
N GLY A 186 1.33 -7.42 31.78
CA GLY A 186 1.53 -6.04 31.32
C GLY A 186 2.85 -5.80 30.59
N VAL A 187 3.72 -6.81 30.48
CA VAL A 187 5.04 -6.67 29.86
C VAL A 187 4.91 -6.77 28.34
N ASP A 188 5.05 -5.63 27.67
CA ASP A 188 5.04 -5.52 26.21
C ASP A 188 6.40 -5.92 25.61
N VAL A 189 6.62 -7.23 25.45
CA VAL A 189 7.83 -7.80 24.86
C VAL A 189 7.47 -8.90 23.88
N GLY A 190 8.08 -8.86 22.70
CA GLY A 190 7.82 -9.81 21.60
C GLY A 190 6.75 -9.32 20.62
N GLY A 191 6.33 -8.06 20.72
CA GLY A 191 5.43 -7.45 19.74
C GLY A 191 6.09 -7.32 18.37
N PRO A 192 5.29 -7.17 17.30
CA PRO A 192 5.82 -7.04 15.95
C PRO A 192 6.59 -5.73 15.77
N ASP A 193 7.57 -5.71 14.86
CA ASP A 193 8.47 -4.57 14.69
C ASP A 193 7.74 -3.24 14.46
N ALA A 194 6.66 -3.24 13.66
CA ALA A 194 5.90 -2.02 13.38
C ALA A 194 5.17 -1.47 14.61
N TRP A 195 4.74 -2.34 15.53
CA TRP A 195 4.20 -1.94 16.82
C TRP A 195 5.31 -1.32 17.71
N ASN A 196 6.44 -2.02 17.85
CA ASN A 196 7.55 -1.53 18.68
C ASN A 196 8.10 -0.19 18.19
N GLU A 197 8.26 -0.01 16.87
CA GLU A 197 8.70 1.28 16.30
C GLU A 197 7.68 2.40 16.57
N TRP A 198 6.38 2.10 16.50
CA TRP A 198 5.36 3.08 16.86
C TRP A 198 5.45 3.45 18.34
N VAL A 199 5.56 2.47 19.25
CA VAL A 199 5.72 2.73 20.69
C VAL A 199 6.94 3.61 20.96
N ASP A 200 8.09 3.27 20.37
CA ASP A 200 9.36 3.97 20.61
C ASP A 200 9.40 5.37 20.00
N SER A 201 8.97 5.52 18.75
CA SER A 201 9.21 6.73 17.95
C SER A 201 7.96 7.52 17.57
N GLY A 202 6.77 6.95 17.73
CA GLY A 202 5.51 7.50 17.22
C GLY A 202 5.32 7.33 15.72
N ARG A 203 6.30 6.77 15.00
CA ARG A 203 6.21 6.56 13.55
C ARG A 203 5.24 5.44 13.21
N VAL A 204 4.21 5.78 12.45
CA VAL A 204 3.23 4.81 11.97
C VAL A 204 3.72 4.16 10.67
N ARG A 205 4.19 2.91 10.75
CA ARG A 205 4.41 2.08 9.57
C ARG A 205 3.10 1.39 9.18
N ARG A 206 2.37 1.97 8.22
CA ARG A 206 1.10 1.40 7.74
C ARG A 206 1.35 0.23 6.81
N TYR A 207 0.51 -0.79 6.91
CA TYR A 207 0.48 -1.92 5.99
C TYR A 207 0.17 -1.42 4.57
N SER A 208 0.92 -1.92 3.59
CA SER A 208 0.67 -1.66 2.18
C SER A 208 1.09 -2.86 1.33
N ILE A 209 0.19 -3.33 0.46
CA ILE A 209 0.45 -4.43 -0.47
C ILE A 209 1.56 -4.09 -1.49
N TYR A 210 1.88 -2.81 -1.64
CA TYR A 210 2.85 -2.29 -2.58
C TYR A 210 4.28 -2.31 -2.04
N ARG A 211 4.50 -2.57 -0.74
CA ARG A 211 5.82 -2.46 -0.08
C ARG A 211 6.92 -3.26 -0.79
N ASN A 212 6.61 -4.45 -1.29
CA ASN A 212 7.56 -5.33 -1.97
C ASN A 212 7.89 -4.86 -3.39
N GLN A 213 7.15 -3.89 -3.90
CA GLN A 213 7.34 -3.29 -5.22
C GLN A 213 8.04 -1.91 -5.13
N ILE A 214 8.11 -1.31 -3.94
CA ILE A 214 8.83 -0.05 -3.71
C ILE A 214 10.34 -0.32 -3.69
N ARG A 215 11.05 0.28 -4.65
CA ARG A 215 12.51 0.18 -4.75
C ARG A 215 13.20 1.32 -3.99
N SER A 216 14.30 1.01 -3.31
CA SER A 216 15.19 2.02 -2.74
C SER A 216 15.84 2.87 -3.84
N LYS A 217 16.46 4.00 -3.48
CA LYS A 217 17.22 4.81 -4.44
C LYS A 217 18.32 3.97 -5.12
N ASP A 218 19.09 3.23 -4.33
CA ASP A 218 20.22 2.45 -4.83
C ASP A 218 19.76 1.30 -5.75
N ALA A 219 18.58 0.71 -5.49
CA ALA A 219 18.00 -0.31 -6.36
C ALA A 219 17.42 0.24 -7.68
N GLN A 220 17.23 1.57 -7.78
CA GLN A 220 16.77 2.27 -8.99
C GLN A 220 17.92 2.86 -9.81
N LEU A 221 19.11 2.96 -9.22
CA LEU A 221 20.32 3.39 -9.92
C LEU A 221 21.07 2.17 -10.43
N PRO A 222 21.91 2.34 -11.46
CA PRO A 222 22.75 1.24 -11.92
C PRO A 222 23.73 0.80 -10.84
N ASP A 223 24.10 -0.47 -10.91
CA ASP A 223 25.26 -0.98 -10.18
C ASP A 223 26.57 -0.48 -10.82
N ALA A 224 27.70 -0.84 -10.22
CA ALA A 224 29.02 -0.40 -10.66
C ALA A 224 29.35 -0.78 -12.12
N ASP A 225 28.77 -1.86 -12.65
CA ASP A 225 29.06 -2.35 -14.00
C ASP A 225 28.35 -1.49 -15.06
N TYR A 226 27.19 -0.93 -14.74
CA TYR A 226 26.40 -0.09 -15.66
C TYR A 226 26.49 1.42 -15.36
N GLN A 227 27.09 1.82 -14.24
CA GLN A 227 27.28 3.23 -13.90
C GLN A 227 28.04 4.03 -14.99
N PRO A 228 29.10 3.51 -15.63
CA PRO A 228 29.79 4.24 -16.71
C PRO A 228 28.87 4.58 -17.89
N LEU A 229 27.92 3.70 -18.23
CA LEU A 229 26.96 3.95 -19.31
C LEU A 229 25.98 5.06 -18.96
N LEU A 230 25.50 5.12 -17.70
CA LEU A 230 24.63 6.23 -17.29
C LEU A 230 25.38 7.57 -17.31
N ASP A 231 26.65 7.58 -16.93
CA ASP A 231 27.49 8.78 -16.93
C ASP A 231 27.80 9.24 -18.36
N ASP A 232 28.09 8.30 -19.27
CA ASP A 232 28.28 8.58 -20.69
C ASP A 232 27.00 9.14 -21.33
N ILE A 233 25.83 8.52 -21.12
CA ILE A 233 24.53 9.04 -21.60
C ILE A 233 24.32 10.48 -21.13
N ARG A 234 24.57 10.77 -19.85
CA ARG A 234 24.40 12.11 -19.29
C ARG A 234 25.38 13.13 -19.87
N SER A 235 26.57 12.68 -20.28
CA SER A 235 27.60 13.53 -20.89
C SER A 235 27.32 13.78 -22.37
N GLN A 236 27.01 12.74 -23.15
CA GLN A 236 26.76 12.83 -24.59
C GLN A 236 25.45 13.55 -24.90
N LEU A 237 24.42 13.31 -24.09
CA LEU A 237 23.09 13.90 -24.26
C LEU A 237 22.88 15.14 -23.36
N ASP A 238 23.95 15.83 -22.96
CA ASP A 238 23.83 17.09 -22.20
C ASP A 238 23.38 18.25 -23.10
N ASN A 239 23.21 19.41 -22.48
CA ASN A 239 22.73 20.63 -23.10
C ASN A 239 23.56 21.09 -24.31
N PRO A 240 22.92 21.77 -25.28
CA PRO A 240 21.51 22.17 -25.31
C PRO A 240 20.56 21.00 -25.62
N LYS A 241 19.25 21.19 -25.36
CA LYS A 241 18.18 20.23 -25.70
C LYS A 241 18.34 18.80 -25.13
N LYS A 242 18.92 18.66 -23.93
CA LYS A 242 19.11 17.35 -23.28
C LYS A 242 17.83 16.51 -23.04
N GLY A 243 16.65 17.17 -23.06
CA GLY A 243 15.35 16.52 -22.97
C GLY A 243 15.03 15.79 -24.26
N GLU A 244 14.92 16.55 -25.35
CA GLU A 244 14.71 16.06 -26.73
C GLU A 244 15.72 14.95 -27.09
N LYS A 245 17.01 15.14 -26.80
CA LYS A 245 18.04 14.11 -27.04
C LYS A 245 17.75 12.78 -26.32
N MET A 246 17.25 12.85 -25.09
CA MET A 246 16.89 11.66 -24.32
C MET A 246 15.59 11.03 -24.84
N GLU A 247 14.65 11.83 -25.34
CA GLU A 247 13.42 11.37 -25.97
C GLU A 247 13.74 10.51 -27.20
N PHE A 248 14.67 10.96 -28.07
CA PHE A 248 15.17 10.15 -29.20
C PHE A 248 15.87 8.86 -28.75
N LEU A 249 16.73 8.91 -27.72
CA LEU A 249 17.37 7.69 -27.22
C LEU A 249 16.35 6.67 -26.71
N VAL A 250 15.31 7.12 -26.01
CA VAL A 250 14.22 6.24 -25.54
C VAL A 250 13.43 5.71 -26.74
N GLN A 251 13.15 6.52 -27.75
CA GLN A 251 12.50 6.07 -28.98
C GLN A 251 13.29 4.95 -29.63
N TYR A 252 14.58 5.16 -29.90
CA TYR A 252 15.46 4.15 -30.50
C TYR A 252 15.53 2.87 -29.65
N LEU A 253 15.56 3.00 -28.32
CA LEU A 253 15.48 1.85 -27.43
C LEU A 253 14.18 1.06 -27.65
N LEU A 254 13.03 1.73 -27.68
CA LEU A 254 11.74 1.07 -27.88
C LEU A 254 11.63 0.43 -29.27
N GLU A 255 12.21 1.04 -30.31
CA GLU A 255 12.26 0.48 -31.67
C GLU A 255 13.04 -0.85 -31.75
N THR A 256 13.98 -1.10 -30.82
CA THR A 256 14.68 -2.39 -30.74
C THR A 256 13.83 -3.52 -30.15
N LEU A 257 12.71 -3.19 -29.49
CA LEU A 257 11.87 -4.15 -28.78
C LEU A 257 10.72 -4.61 -29.70
N PRO A 258 10.56 -5.92 -29.95
CA PRO A 258 9.64 -6.44 -30.97
C PRO A 258 8.16 -6.23 -30.64
N ASN A 259 7.84 -5.96 -29.37
CA ASN A 259 6.48 -5.71 -28.91
C ASN A 259 6.06 -4.24 -29.02
N PHE A 260 6.95 -3.32 -29.39
CA PHE A 260 6.62 -1.91 -29.57
C PHE A 260 6.45 -1.58 -31.06
N SER A 261 5.45 -0.77 -31.39
CA SER A 261 5.13 -0.36 -32.75
C SER A 261 4.49 1.02 -32.77
N GLN A 262 4.39 1.64 -33.95
CA GLN A 262 3.72 2.94 -34.16
C GLN A 262 4.27 4.05 -33.24
N LEU A 263 5.59 4.07 -33.05
CA LEU A 263 6.26 5.02 -32.18
C LEU A 263 6.30 6.40 -32.83
N GLU A 264 5.78 7.41 -32.14
CA GLU A 264 5.75 8.80 -32.60
C GLU A 264 6.15 9.75 -31.46
N GLN A 265 7.00 10.74 -31.76
CA GLN A 265 7.28 11.84 -30.83
C GLN A 265 6.17 12.88 -30.89
N THR A 266 5.81 13.41 -29.73
CA THR A 266 4.83 14.48 -29.63
C THR A 266 5.48 15.85 -29.85
N PRO A 267 4.79 16.84 -30.44
CA PRO A 267 5.35 18.16 -30.66
C PRO A 267 5.72 18.91 -29.37
N THR A 268 6.93 19.50 -29.32
CA THR A 268 7.48 20.24 -28.15
C THR A 268 6.59 21.40 -27.69
N SER A 269 5.76 21.97 -28.57
CA SER A 269 4.82 23.02 -28.22
C SER A 269 3.46 22.44 -27.83
N GLY A 270 3.18 22.39 -26.52
CA GLY A 270 1.85 22.10 -26.01
C GLY A 270 1.56 20.65 -25.67
N ASP A 271 2.56 19.77 -25.58
CA ASP A 271 2.37 18.33 -25.29
C ASP A 271 1.81 18.03 -23.87
N ARG A 272 1.73 19.03 -22.99
CA ARG A 272 1.14 18.91 -21.63
C ARG A 272 1.71 17.77 -20.77
N GLY A 273 2.88 17.21 -21.09
CA GLY A 273 3.64 16.23 -20.32
C GLY A 273 3.68 14.81 -20.91
N VAL A 274 3.42 14.63 -22.21
CA VAL A 274 3.63 13.37 -22.94
C VAL A 274 4.71 13.66 -23.97
N ASP A 275 5.76 12.85 -24.04
CA ASP A 275 6.91 13.10 -24.92
C ASP A 275 6.94 12.09 -26.10
N LEU A 276 6.45 10.85 -25.89
CA LEU A 276 6.30 9.82 -26.92
C LEU A 276 4.94 9.11 -26.80
N GLU A 277 4.39 8.67 -27.92
CA GLU A 277 3.21 7.80 -28.00
C GLU A 277 3.50 6.58 -28.89
N GLY A 278 2.71 5.53 -28.74
CA GLY A 278 2.76 4.39 -29.63
C GLY A 278 2.00 3.20 -29.04
N ARG A 279 2.32 1.99 -29.51
CA ARG A 279 1.53 0.80 -29.24
C ARG A 279 2.38 -0.39 -28.79
N ILE A 280 1.97 -1.05 -27.70
CA ILE A 280 2.55 -2.28 -27.17
C ILE A 280 1.67 -3.47 -27.54
N ASP A 281 2.17 -4.41 -28.33
CA ASP A 281 1.51 -5.70 -28.52
C ASP A 281 1.85 -6.66 -27.36
N LEU A 282 0.83 -7.14 -26.66
CA LEU A 282 1.03 -8.09 -25.57
C LEU A 282 1.40 -9.49 -26.06
N LEU A 283 1.05 -9.84 -27.29
CA LEU A 283 1.22 -11.19 -27.85
C LEU A 283 1.74 -11.13 -29.30
N PRO A 284 2.91 -10.52 -29.55
CA PRO A 284 3.41 -10.26 -30.91
C PRO A 284 3.66 -11.54 -31.73
N ASP A 285 3.97 -12.65 -31.07
CA ASP A 285 4.27 -13.93 -31.72
C ASP A 285 3.09 -14.93 -31.69
N ALA A 286 1.94 -14.54 -31.14
CA ALA A 286 0.83 -15.46 -30.99
C ALA A 286 0.01 -15.57 -32.30
N PRO A 287 -0.33 -16.79 -32.77
CA PRO A 287 -1.17 -17.00 -33.95
C PRO A 287 -2.65 -16.78 -33.60
N LEU A 288 -2.96 -15.67 -32.94
CA LEU A 288 -4.31 -15.23 -32.64
C LEU A 288 -4.82 -14.49 -33.87
N GLY A 289 -5.94 -14.93 -34.46
CA GLY A 289 -6.45 -14.43 -35.74
C GLY A 289 -6.53 -12.90 -35.87
N SER A 290 -7.72 -12.30 -35.68
CA SER A 290 -7.94 -10.85 -35.82
C SER A 290 -8.16 -10.15 -34.47
N THR A 291 -7.67 -10.74 -33.38
CA THR A 291 -7.85 -10.18 -32.04
C THR A 291 -6.79 -9.12 -31.81
N ASP A 292 -7.24 -7.88 -31.62
CA ASP A 292 -6.35 -6.78 -31.26
C ASP A 292 -5.83 -6.99 -29.82
N THR A 293 -4.54 -7.30 -29.67
CA THR A 293 -3.83 -7.45 -28.39
C THR A 293 -2.94 -6.25 -28.08
N GLY A 294 -3.06 -5.18 -28.87
CA GLY A 294 -2.30 -3.95 -28.69
C GLY A 294 -2.91 -3.05 -27.62
N ILE A 295 -2.03 -2.42 -26.86
CA ILE A 295 -2.35 -1.39 -25.88
C ILE A 295 -1.61 -0.12 -26.31
N GLU A 296 -2.35 0.97 -26.47
CA GLU A 296 -1.74 2.29 -26.69
C GLU A 296 -1.02 2.74 -25.43
N PHE A 297 0.14 3.37 -25.59
CA PHE A 297 0.92 3.91 -24.49
C PHE A 297 1.23 5.40 -24.70
N LYS A 298 1.34 6.10 -23.58
CA LYS A 298 1.85 7.47 -23.51
C LYS A 298 3.06 7.50 -22.61
N ALA A 299 4.17 8.03 -23.09
CA ALA A 299 5.42 8.05 -22.38
C ALA A 299 5.89 9.45 -22.01
N GLN A 300 6.51 9.58 -20.84
CA GLN A 300 7.22 10.78 -20.41
C GLN A 300 8.67 10.43 -20.10
N VAL A 301 9.60 11.23 -20.62
CA VAL A 301 11.04 11.06 -20.51
C VAL A 301 11.65 12.24 -19.76
N LYS A 302 12.54 11.97 -18.80
CA LYS A 302 13.20 13.00 -18.00
C LYS A 302 14.70 12.74 -17.85
N ASN A 303 15.50 13.59 -18.48
CA ASN A 303 16.95 13.64 -18.31
C ASN A 303 17.38 14.62 -17.20
N LYS A 304 17.28 14.18 -15.94
CA LYS A 304 17.63 14.99 -14.76
C LYS A 304 18.29 14.14 -13.69
N GLY A 305 19.20 14.74 -12.91
CA GLY A 305 19.84 14.06 -11.76
C GLY A 305 19.02 14.08 -10.47
N SER A 306 18.00 14.92 -10.37
CA SER A 306 17.09 14.98 -9.21
C SER A 306 16.05 13.85 -9.25
N SER A 307 15.44 13.56 -8.11
CA SER A 307 14.37 12.57 -8.02
C SER A 307 13.11 13.02 -8.77
N VAL A 308 12.32 12.06 -9.25
CA VAL A 308 10.97 12.29 -9.78
C VAL A 308 9.95 12.16 -8.65
N SER A 309 9.04 13.13 -8.54
CA SER A 309 7.99 13.16 -7.50
C SER A 309 6.62 12.78 -8.07
N GLY A 310 5.66 12.51 -7.17
CA GLY A 310 4.29 12.12 -7.53
C GLY A 310 3.57 13.12 -8.43
N LYS A 311 3.89 14.43 -8.32
CA LYS A 311 3.31 15.47 -9.18
C LYS A 311 3.60 15.27 -10.67
N GLU A 312 4.78 14.76 -11.00
CA GLU A 312 5.13 14.47 -12.40
C GLU A 312 4.38 13.21 -12.87
N LEU A 313 4.30 12.18 -12.02
CA LEU A 313 3.54 10.96 -12.33
C LEU A 313 2.04 11.24 -12.52
N SER A 314 1.43 12.00 -11.63
CA SER A 314 0.01 12.38 -11.71
C SER A 314 -0.30 13.16 -12.99
N ARG A 315 0.68 13.93 -13.48
CA ARG A 315 0.54 14.70 -14.73
C ARG A 315 0.46 13.77 -15.93
N LEU A 316 1.36 12.79 -16.04
CA LEU A 316 1.30 11.76 -17.09
C LEU A 316 0.02 10.93 -16.95
N ALA A 317 -0.27 10.44 -15.75
CA ALA A 317 -1.45 9.61 -15.48
C ALA A 317 -2.76 10.29 -15.88
N SER A 318 -2.88 11.62 -15.74
CA SER A 318 -4.05 12.39 -16.19
C SER A 318 -4.27 12.41 -17.72
N ARG A 319 -3.35 11.84 -18.49
CA ARG A 319 -3.37 11.75 -19.95
C ARG A 319 -3.53 10.33 -20.47
N VAL A 320 -3.29 9.34 -19.62
CA VAL A 320 -3.53 7.94 -19.92
C VAL A 320 -5.04 7.71 -19.85
N GLU A 321 -5.64 7.29 -20.96
CA GLU A 321 -7.07 6.98 -21.07
C GLU A 321 -7.36 5.55 -20.61
N ASP A 322 -8.65 5.22 -20.46
CA ASP A 322 -9.08 3.87 -20.11
C ASP A 322 -8.63 2.87 -21.17
N GLY A 323 -7.84 1.88 -20.75
CA GLY A 323 -7.27 0.87 -21.65
C GLY A 323 -5.88 1.22 -22.21
N GLU A 324 -5.35 2.41 -21.92
CA GLU A 324 -3.97 2.79 -22.21
C GLU A 324 -3.03 2.49 -21.03
N ILE A 325 -1.73 2.57 -21.27
CA ILE A 325 -0.71 2.51 -20.22
C ILE A 325 0.25 3.71 -20.30
N GLY A 326 0.63 4.25 -19.14
CA GLY A 326 1.69 5.25 -19.08
C GLY A 326 3.06 4.62 -18.93
N LEU A 327 4.09 5.16 -19.59
CA LEU A 327 5.49 4.79 -19.35
C LEU A 327 6.27 6.02 -18.89
N PHE A 328 6.91 5.96 -17.73
CA PHE A 328 7.75 7.06 -17.27
C PHE A 328 9.20 6.61 -17.29
N PHE A 329 10.05 7.32 -18.02
CA PHE A 329 11.49 7.10 -18.08
C PHE A 329 12.24 8.25 -17.40
N THR A 330 13.21 7.92 -16.55
CA THR A 330 14.12 8.93 -16.00
C THR A 330 15.54 8.42 -15.89
N THR A 331 16.52 9.27 -16.17
CA THR A 331 17.95 8.97 -15.93
C THR A 331 18.33 9.01 -14.44
N SER A 332 17.35 9.03 -13.52
CA SER A 332 17.50 9.12 -12.07
C SER A 332 16.61 8.08 -11.37
N HIS A 333 15.90 8.47 -10.31
CA HIS A 333 15.11 7.60 -9.46
C HIS A 333 13.79 8.29 -9.06
N TYR A 334 12.81 7.50 -8.67
CA TYR A 334 11.53 7.94 -8.13
C TYR A 334 11.59 7.96 -6.60
N THR A 335 10.95 8.97 -5.99
CA THR A 335 10.83 9.00 -4.53
C THR A 335 9.96 7.84 -4.03
N ARG A 336 10.12 7.46 -2.76
CA ARG A 336 9.26 6.45 -2.12
C ARG A 336 7.77 6.81 -2.24
N GLN A 337 7.43 8.06 -1.91
CA GLN A 337 6.07 8.57 -2.02
C GLN A 337 5.54 8.49 -3.46
N ALA A 338 6.35 8.83 -4.47
CA ALA A 338 5.92 8.74 -5.86
C ALA A 338 5.62 7.30 -6.28
N GLN A 339 6.44 6.33 -5.84
CA GLN A 339 6.20 4.91 -6.12
C GLN A 339 4.94 4.39 -5.40
N GLU A 340 4.72 4.79 -4.14
CA GLU A 340 3.52 4.44 -3.37
C GLU A 340 2.25 5.00 -4.04
N GLU A 341 2.25 6.29 -4.42
CA GLU A 341 1.14 6.92 -5.15
C GLU A 341 0.88 6.24 -6.51
N ASN A 342 1.93 5.92 -7.25
CA ASN A 342 1.83 5.27 -8.55
C ASN A 342 1.16 3.91 -8.46
N LEU A 343 1.61 3.07 -7.53
CA LEU A 343 1.09 1.72 -7.39
C LEU A 343 -0.37 1.69 -6.92
N ALA A 344 -0.78 2.69 -6.14
CA ALA A 344 -2.16 2.83 -5.67
C ALA A 344 -3.11 3.37 -6.74
N ALA A 345 -2.67 4.30 -7.59
CA ALA A 345 -3.59 5.14 -8.36
C ALA A 345 -3.35 5.19 -9.87
N TYR A 346 -2.16 4.86 -10.36
CA TYR A 346 -1.78 5.18 -11.75
C TYR A 346 -1.39 3.93 -12.54
N PRO A 347 -1.95 3.70 -13.74
CA PRO A 347 -1.51 2.66 -14.66
C PRO A 347 -0.21 3.09 -15.37
N VAL A 348 0.81 3.48 -14.61
CA VAL A 348 2.09 3.99 -15.14
C VAL A 348 3.22 3.06 -14.75
N ARG A 349 3.98 2.58 -15.74
CA ARG A 349 5.20 1.79 -15.53
C ARG A 349 6.40 2.73 -15.37
N LEU A 350 7.15 2.55 -14.29
CA LEU A 350 8.32 3.37 -13.95
C LEU A 350 9.62 2.72 -14.41
N PHE A 351 10.42 3.44 -15.20
CA PHE A 351 11.75 3.08 -15.67
C PHE A 351 12.79 4.08 -15.15
N SER A 352 13.54 3.61 -14.15
CA SER A 352 14.62 4.38 -13.51
C SER A 352 15.92 4.31 -14.31
N GLY A 353 16.92 5.10 -13.91
CA GLY A 353 18.21 5.17 -14.59
C GLY A 353 18.87 3.80 -14.70
N GLY A 354 18.76 2.97 -13.67
CA GLY A 354 19.24 1.59 -13.68
C GLY A 354 18.47 0.68 -14.64
N ASP A 355 17.16 0.90 -14.83
CA ASP A 355 16.36 0.12 -15.78
C ASP A 355 16.75 0.48 -17.23
N ILE A 356 16.87 1.77 -17.52
CA ILE A 356 17.21 2.28 -18.86
C ILE A 356 18.55 1.72 -19.34
N VAL A 357 19.61 1.80 -18.51
CA VAL A 357 20.93 1.33 -18.94
C VAL A 357 21.01 -0.19 -19.07
N LYS A 358 20.23 -0.94 -18.27
CA LYS A 358 20.14 -2.40 -18.39
C LYS A 358 19.43 -2.81 -19.67
N LEU A 359 18.41 -2.07 -20.08
CA LEU A 359 17.73 -2.27 -21.36
C LEU A 359 18.65 -1.91 -22.53
N LEU A 360 19.27 -0.73 -22.51
CA LEU A 360 20.19 -0.27 -23.56
C LEU A 360 21.38 -1.21 -23.75
N ALA A 361 21.94 -1.77 -22.68
CA ALA A 361 23.07 -2.69 -22.77
C ALA A 361 22.73 -4.04 -23.43
N GLN A 362 21.45 -4.31 -23.72
CA GLN A 362 21.01 -5.50 -24.46
C GLN A 362 20.83 -5.23 -25.95
N THR A 363 21.09 -4.02 -26.41
CA THR A 363 20.87 -3.60 -27.80
C THR A 363 22.17 -3.17 -28.46
N GLU A 364 22.14 -3.04 -29.78
CA GLU A 364 23.26 -2.50 -30.57
C GLU A 364 23.42 -0.97 -30.44
N LEU A 365 22.67 -0.30 -29.57
CA LEU A 365 22.79 1.13 -29.30
C LEU A 365 23.99 1.45 -28.41
N VAL A 366 24.55 0.44 -27.76
CA VAL A 366 25.67 0.55 -26.81
C VAL A 366 26.85 -0.27 -27.32
N ASP A 367 28.04 0.34 -27.32
CA ASP A 367 29.32 -0.34 -27.50
C ASP A 367 30.01 -0.45 -26.14
N ASP A 368 30.12 -1.68 -25.61
CA ASP A 368 30.62 -2.00 -24.26
C ASP A 368 29.79 -1.35 -23.13
N ARG A 369 30.16 -0.12 -22.75
CA ARG A 369 29.50 0.68 -21.69
C ARG A 369 29.39 2.16 -22.07
N THR A 370 29.39 2.46 -23.36
CA THR A 370 29.18 3.81 -23.90
C THR A 370 28.17 3.76 -25.02
N LEU A 371 27.44 4.85 -25.25
CA LEU A 371 26.59 4.98 -26.43
C LEU A 371 27.45 4.84 -27.69
N ALA A 372 26.95 4.07 -28.66
CA ALA A 372 27.64 3.94 -29.93
C ALA A 372 27.71 5.30 -30.64
N ASP A 373 28.88 5.67 -31.18
CA ASP A 373 29.11 6.97 -31.83
C ASP A 373 28.08 7.30 -32.92
N ARG A 374 27.56 6.25 -33.60
CA ARG A 374 26.50 6.40 -34.62
C ARG A 374 25.21 6.93 -34.00
N VAL A 375 24.81 6.38 -32.84
CA VAL A 375 23.58 6.76 -32.14
C VAL A 375 23.65 8.21 -31.70
N VAL A 376 24.80 8.64 -31.17
CA VAL A 376 24.99 10.04 -30.76
C VAL A 376 24.84 10.98 -31.96
N LYS A 377 25.44 10.65 -33.11
CA LYS A 377 25.33 11.48 -34.33
C LYS A 377 23.91 11.53 -34.91
N ASP A 378 23.22 10.40 -34.90
CA ASP A 378 21.85 10.29 -35.39
C ASP A 378 20.93 11.17 -34.53
N ILE A 379 21.03 11.08 -33.20
CA ILE A 379 20.28 11.95 -32.27
C ILE A 379 20.57 13.44 -32.52
N GLU A 380 21.83 13.84 -32.69
CA GLU A 380 22.17 15.26 -32.94
C GLU A 380 21.59 15.77 -34.27
N THR A 381 21.45 14.88 -35.26
CA THR A 381 20.86 15.22 -36.55
C THR A 381 19.35 15.40 -36.42
N GLU A 382 18.65 14.44 -35.79
CA GLU A 382 17.20 14.54 -35.53
C GLU A 382 16.84 15.82 -34.76
N VAL A 383 17.59 16.11 -33.70
CA VAL A 383 17.38 17.30 -32.86
C VAL A 383 17.66 18.62 -33.59
N SER A 384 18.48 18.58 -34.65
CA SER A 384 18.75 19.73 -35.52
C SER A 384 17.66 19.93 -36.58
N GLU A 385 16.94 18.87 -36.94
CA GLU A 385 15.86 18.88 -37.92
C GLU A 385 14.47 19.15 -37.29
N SER A 386 14.33 18.87 -35.99
CA SER A 386 13.18 19.25 -35.13
C SER A 386 13.19 20.71 -34.71
#